data_AF-A0AAD9KFB4-F1
#
_entry.id   AF-A0AAD9KFB4-F1
#
_cell.length_a   1.000
_cell.length_b   1.000
_cell.length_c   1.000
_cell.angle_alpha   90.00
_cell.angle_beta   90.00
_cell.angle_gamma   90.00
#
_symmetry.space_group_name_H-M   'P 1'
#
loop_
_entity.id
_entity.type
_entity.pdbx_description
1 polymer ?
#
loop_
_entity_poly.entity_id
_entity_poly.type
_entity_poly.pdbx_seq_one_letter_code
_entity_poly.pdbx_strand_id
1 'polypeptide(L)' 'MLTPARNSRHLRSTNSNPLYIPRVKTKAGTKAFSVAAPTVWNSLPASVKSEDNNYSFIQPTSKHLSL' A
#
# COMPACT_ATOMS: atom_id res chain seq x y z
N MET A 1 -1.14 11.43 5.42
CA MET A 1 -1.31 10.19 6.23
C MET A 1 -2.33 9.31 5.53
N LEU A 2 -1.99 8.05 5.22
CA LEU A 2 -2.93 7.06 4.67
C LEU A 2 -3.77 6.52 5.83
N THR A 3 -5.06 6.29 5.60
CA THR A 3 -5.98 5.88 6.66
C THR A 3 -6.78 4.66 6.20
N PRO A 4 -6.98 3.64 7.05
CA PRO A 4 -7.88 2.54 6.75
C PRO A 4 -9.28 3.07 6.42
N ALA A 5 -9.93 2.49 5.41
CA ALA A 5 -11.32 2.82 5.14
C ALA A 5 -12.20 2.38 6.33
N ARG A 6 -13.00 3.29 6.88
CA ARG A 6 -13.92 2.99 7.97
C ARG A 6 -15.19 2.35 7.39
N ASN A 7 -15.32 1.03 7.53
CA ASN A 7 -16.57 0.33 7.23
C ASN A 7 -17.53 0.42 8.44
N SER A 8 -18.84 0.55 8.17
CA SER A 8 -19.86 0.53 9.23
C SER A 8 -20.03 -0.86 9.86
N ARG A 9 -19.61 -1.91 9.16
CA ARG A 9 -19.68 -3.30 9.62
C ARG A 9 -18.37 -4.02 9.31
N HIS A 10 -17.83 -4.68 10.32
CA HIS A 10 -16.65 -5.52 10.21
C HIS A 10 -17.04 -6.87 9.59
N LEU A 11 -16.78 -7.06 8.30
CA LEU A 11 -17.00 -8.35 7.64
C LEU A 11 -15.84 -9.29 7.95
N ARG A 12 -16.11 -10.38 8.67
CA ARG A 12 -15.09 -11.35 9.13
C ARG A 12 -14.37 -12.11 8.00
N SER A 13 -14.90 -12.08 6.78
CA SER A 13 -14.37 -12.81 5.62
C SER A 13 -13.77 -11.92 4.53
N THR A 14 -13.71 -10.60 4.74
CA THR A 14 -13.12 -9.70 3.74
C THR A 14 -11.62 -9.59 4.01
N ASN A 15 -10.81 -10.33 3.26
CA ASN A 15 -9.34 -10.16 3.22
C ASN A 15 -8.90 -8.88 2.48
N SER A 16 -9.80 -7.90 2.35
CA SER A 16 -9.53 -6.63 1.69
C SER A 16 -9.45 -5.55 2.77
N ASN A 17 -8.27 -4.95 2.91
CA ASN A 17 -8.04 -3.75 3.72
C ASN A 17 -7.90 -2.53 2.80
N PRO A 18 -9.02 -2.00 2.25
CA PRO A 18 -8.96 -0.84 1.38
C PRO A 18 -8.56 0.41 2.16
N LEU A 19 -7.81 1.27 1.50
CA LEU A 19 -7.42 2.58 2.02
C LEU A 19 -8.51 3.61 1.70
N TYR A 20 -8.73 4.56 2.62
CA TYR A 20 -9.65 5.67 2.38
C TYR A 20 -9.12 6.60 1.28
N ILE A 21 -10.00 6.98 0.35
CA ILE A 21 -9.71 7.94 -0.73
C ILE A 21 -10.47 9.24 -0.42
N PRO A 22 -9.78 10.35 -0.11
CA PRO A 22 -10.41 11.65 0.11
C PRO A 22 -11.17 12.14 -1.12
N ARG A 23 -12.34 12.75 -0.91
CA ARG A 23 -13.07 13.43 -1.99
C ARG A 23 -12.40 14.76 -2.32
N VAL A 24 -12.00 14.92 -3.58
CA VAL A 24 -11.40 16.16 -4.11
C VAL A 24 -12.25 16.72 -5.25
N LYS A 25 -12.32 18.05 -5.36
CA LYS A 25 -13.13 18.73 -6.39
C LYS A 25 -12.35 19.08 -7.66
N THR A 26 -11.03 19.15 -7.56
CA THR A 26 -10.16 19.65 -8.64
C THR A 26 -9.33 18.53 -9.24
N LYS A 27 -9.00 18.64 -10.54
CA LYS A 27 -8.11 17.68 -11.21
C LYS A 27 -6.72 17.67 -10.58
N ALA A 28 -6.21 18.83 -10.18
CA ALA A 28 -4.95 18.93 -9.45
C ALA A 28 -5.00 18.13 -8.12
N GLY A 29 -6.09 18.22 -7.36
CA GLY A 29 -6.28 17.48 -6.13
C GLY A 29 -6.28 15.95 -6.31
N THR A 30 -6.73 15.44 -7.47
CA THR A 30 -6.68 13.99 -7.77
C THR A 30 -5.25 13.45 -7.86
N LYS A 31 -4.28 14.33 -8.12
CA LYS A 31 -2.86 13.97 -8.21
C LYS A 31 -2.14 14.00 -6.86
N ALA A 32 -2.79 14.51 -5.81
CA ALA A 32 -2.19 14.51 -4.47
C ALA A 32 -1.92 13.06 -4.04
N PHE A 33 -0.79 12.83 -3.35
CA PHE A 33 -0.41 11.51 -2.88
C PHE A 33 -1.50 10.85 -2.02
N SER A 34 -2.19 11.64 -1.19
CA SER A 34 -3.31 11.19 -0.35
C SER A 34 -4.52 10.66 -1.13
N VAL A 35 -4.61 10.91 -2.44
CA VAL A 35 -5.66 10.40 -3.33
C VAL A 35 -5.10 9.36 -4.28
N ALA A 36 -4.01 9.66 -4.98
CA ALA A 36 -3.44 8.79 -6.00
C ALA A 36 -2.92 7.45 -5.43
N ALA A 37 -2.19 7.49 -4.30
CA ALA A 37 -1.65 6.28 -3.69
C ALA A 37 -2.74 5.28 -3.25
N PRO A 38 -3.76 5.67 -2.46
CA PRO A 38 -4.83 4.74 -2.09
C PRO A 38 -5.69 4.33 -3.28
N THR A 39 -5.82 5.16 -4.31
CA THR A 39 -6.53 4.79 -5.56
C THR A 39 -5.83 3.63 -6.26
N VAL A 40 -4.51 3.73 -6.48
CA VAL A 40 -3.73 2.66 -7.12
C VAL A 40 -3.70 1.42 -6.24
N TRP A 41 -3.45 1.56 -4.94
CA TRP A 41 -3.41 0.43 -4.02
C TRP A 41 -4.72 -0.37 -3.99
N ASN A 42 -5.85 0.34 -3.98
CA ASN A 42 -7.17 -0.29 -3.94
C ASN A 42 -7.50 -1.03 -5.25
N SER A 43 -6.98 -0.58 -6.40
CA SER A 43 -7.21 -1.25 -7.70
C SER A 43 -6.37 -2.51 -7.90
N LEU A 44 -5.37 -2.77 -7.07
CA LEU A 44 -4.53 -3.96 -7.19
C LEU A 44 -5.31 -5.25 -6.85
N PRO A 45 -5.01 -6.37 -7.52
CA PRO A 45 -5.49 -7.69 -7.11
C PRO A 45 -5.04 -8.05 -5.68
N ALA A 46 -5.81 -8.91 -5.01
CA ALA A 46 -5.45 -9.39 -3.67
C ALA A 46 -4.12 -10.15 -3.67
N SER A 47 -3.84 -10.93 -4.71
CA SER A 47 -2.58 -11.67 -4.86
C SER A 47 -1.36 -10.75 -4.71
N VAL A 48 -1.36 -9.60 -5.38
CA VAL A 48 -0.26 -8.62 -5.36
C VAL A 48 -0.13 -7.93 -3.99
N LYS A 49 -1.25 -7.71 -3.28
CA LYS A 49 -1.25 -7.07 -1.96
C LYS A 49 -0.87 -8.02 -0.83
N SER A 50 -1.05 -9.31 -1.05
CA SER A 50 -0.78 -10.38 -0.09
C SER A 50 0.50 -11.16 -0.41
N GLU A 51 1.30 -10.72 -1.38
CA GLU A 51 2.63 -11.30 -1.57
C GLU A 51 3.46 -11.03 -0.32
N ASP A 52 3.65 -12.07 0.48
CA ASP A 52 4.65 -12.09 1.52
C ASP A 52 5.98 -11.78 0.84
N ASN A 53 6.53 -10.65 1.28
CA ASN A 53 7.72 -9.99 0.81
C ASN A 53 8.94 -10.92 0.93
N ASN A 54 9.05 -11.93 0.07
CA ASN A 54 10.26 -12.74 -0.14
C ASN A 54 11.27 -11.95 -0.97
N TYR A 55 11.37 -10.63 -0.75
CA TYR A 55 12.59 -9.93 -1.13
C TYR A 55 13.66 -10.43 -0.16
N SER A 56 14.45 -11.40 -0.60
CA SER A 56 15.82 -11.57 -0.13
C SER A 56 16.58 -10.31 -0.52
N PHE A 57 16.34 -9.22 0.22
CA PHE A 57 16.98 -7.95 0.02
C PHE A 57 18.46 -8.16 0.29
N ILE A 58 19.22 -8.20 -0.81
CA ILE A 58 20.67 -8.11 -0.93
C ILE A 58 21.36 -8.01 0.44
N GLN A 59 21.87 -9.13 0.95
CA GLN A 59 22.84 -9.08 2.03
C GLN A 59 24.03 -8.24 1.53
N PRO A 60 24.48 -7.20 2.26
CA PRO A 60 25.74 -6.58 1.93
C PRO A 60 26.81 -7.66 2.08
N THR A 61 27.36 -8.14 0.96
CA THR A 61 28.54 -9.00 1.01
C THR A 61 29.70 -8.13 1.47
N SER A 62 29.89 -8.05 2.78
CA SER A 62 31.08 -7.45 3.36
C SER A 62 32.25 -8.36 3.01
N LYS A 63 32.86 -8.12 1.85
CA LYS A 63 34.12 -8.77 1.47
C LYS A 63 35.22 -8.14 2.32
N HIS A 64 35.53 -8.81 3.41
CA HIS A 64 36.85 -8.93 4.05
C HIS A 64 37.86 -7.80 3.71
N LEU A 65 37.83 -6.69 4.46
CA LEU A 65 39.03 -5.88 4.68
C LEU A 65 39.75 -6.47 5.90
N SER A 66 40.56 -7.50 5.66
CA SER A 66 41.62 -7.88 6.59
C SER A 66 42.70 -6.82 6.56
N LEU A 67 42.90 -6.18 7.71
CA LEU A 67 44.13 -5.47 8.09
C LEU A 67 45.33 -6.42 8.06
#